data_AF-A0A9N8ZQK0-F1
#
_entry.id   AF-A0A9N8ZQK0-F1
#
_cell.length_a   1.000
_cell.length_b   1.000
_cell.length_c   1.000
_cell.angle_alpha   90.00
_cell.angle_beta   90.00
_cell.angle_gamma   90.00
#
_symmetry.space_group_name_H-M   'P 1'
#
loop_
_entity.id
_entity.type
_entity.pdbx_description
1 polymer ?
#
loop_
_entity_poly.entity_id
_entity_poly.type
_entity_poly.pdbx_seq_one_letter_code
_entity_poly.pdbx_strand_id
1 'polypeptide(L)'
;WYQLKQIQENSEYSDLNILNIVETRWLSWANVINNFHQIIEDVHSALIQHSDNNPIAKFLADSLDTEFYIFTKFLADILGTISSMIKIFQSDYVTLSETRHQLSMIIETITSDFIGTEFFEPYYGNHLSKFMNENLLTSSDLPED
;
A
#
# COMPACT_ATOMS: atom_id res chain seq x y z
N TRP A 1 -22.38 2.23 10.78
CA TRP A 1 -22.28 3.71 10.88
C TRP A 1 -23.20 4.30 11.96
N TYR A 2 -24.52 4.04 12.01
CA TYR A 2 -25.42 4.63 13.02
C TYR A 2 -25.16 4.18 14.47
N GLN A 3 -24.72 2.93 14.67
CA GLN A 3 -24.48 2.37 16.01
C GLN A 3 -23.22 2.90 16.71
N LEU A 4 -22.14 3.20 15.97
CA LEU A 4 -20.89 3.71 16.57
C LEU A 4 -21.05 5.15 17.10
N LYS A 5 -21.80 5.99 16.39
CA LYS A 5 -22.08 7.37 16.80
C LYS A 5 -22.94 7.40 18.08
N GLN A 6 -23.94 6.52 18.18
CA GLN A 6 -24.74 6.35 19.40
C GLN A 6 -23.95 5.78 20.58
N ILE A 7 -22.96 4.92 20.35
CA ILE A 7 -22.09 4.41 21.43
C ILE A 7 -21.22 5.53 21.99
N GLN A 8 -20.70 6.41 21.13
CA GLN A 8 -19.87 7.55 21.55
C GLN A 8 -20.67 8.67 22.23
N GLU A 9 -21.90 8.95 21.78
CA GLU A 9 -22.78 9.97 22.38
C GLU A 9 -23.39 9.51 23.72
N ASN A 10 -23.52 8.21 23.95
CA ASN A 10 -24.10 7.64 25.19
C ASN A 10 -23.05 7.08 26.17
N SER A 11 -21.78 6.98 25.79
CA SER A 11 -20.74 6.52 26.71
C SER A 11 -20.21 7.70 27.51
N GLU A 12 -20.36 7.66 28.85
CA GLU A 12 -19.68 8.57 29.78
C GLU A 12 -18.13 8.39 29.80
N TYR A 13 -17.59 7.59 28.88
CA TYR A 13 -16.19 7.15 28.85
C TYR A 13 -15.52 7.63 27.57
N SER A 14 -14.91 8.82 27.62
CA SER A 14 -13.92 9.27 26.61
C SER A 14 -12.72 8.33 26.50
N ASP A 15 -12.57 7.45 27.50
CA ASP A 15 -11.39 6.60 27.74
C ASP A 15 -11.63 5.14 27.34
N LEU A 16 -12.60 4.88 26.45
CA LEU A 16 -12.80 3.55 25.86
C LEU A 16 -11.58 3.17 25.02
N ASN A 17 -10.73 2.32 25.61
CA ASN A 17 -9.54 1.77 24.97
C ASN A 17 -9.93 0.65 24.00
N ILE A 18 -9.46 0.73 22.76
CA ILE A 18 -9.58 -0.35 21.78
C ILE A 18 -8.56 -1.44 22.12
N LEU A 19 -8.98 -2.70 22.18
CA LEU A 19 -8.09 -3.85 22.39
C LEU A 19 -7.21 -4.08 21.15
N ASN A 20 -5.89 -4.25 21.38
CA ASN A 20 -4.90 -4.50 20.33
C ASN A 20 -5.25 -5.69 19.43
N ILE A 21 -5.14 -5.50 18.11
CA ILE A 21 -5.28 -6.57 17.12
C ILE A 21 -3.92 -7.27 16.98
N VAL A 22 -3.67 -8.33 17.77
CA VAL A 22 -2.31 -8.88 17.97
C VAL A 22 -1.74 -9.60 16.74
N GLU A 23 -2.56 -10.06 15.80
CA GLU A 23 -2.07 -10.73 14.59
C GLU A 23 -2.83 -10.32 13.34
N THR A 24 -2.13 -9.71 12.38
CA THR A 24 -2.69 -9.51 11.05
C THR A 24 -1.74 -10.07 10.01
N ARG A 25 -2.22 -11.06 9.24
CA ARG A 25 -1.52 -11.58 8.05
C ARG A 25 -1.12 -10.43 7.10
N TRP A 26 -1.91 -9.36 7.10
CA TRP A 26 -1.67 -8.12 6.37
C TRP A 26 -0.33 -7.45 6.66
N LEU A 27 0.15 -7.42 7.92
CA LEU A 27 1.47 -6.85 8.23
C LEU A 27 2.61 -7.72 7.69
N SER A 28 2.46 -9.04 7.75
CA SER A 28 3.42 -9.94 7.12
C SER A 28 3.46 -9.75 5.61
N TRP A 29 2.31 -9.57 4.97
CA TRP A 29 2.21 -9.31 3.54
C TRP A 29 2.82 -7.98 3.14
N ALA A 30 2.54 -6.91 3.91
CA ALA A 30 3.15 -5.61 3.70
C ALA A 30 4.68 -5.69 3.76
N ASN A 31 5.24 -6.43 4.72
CA ASN A 31 6.69 -6.63 4.82
C ASN A 31 7.25 -7.42 3.62
N VAL A 32 6.60 -8.51 3.21
CA VAL A 32 7.06 -9.34 2.09
C VAL A 32 7.08 -8.53 0.80
N ILE A 33 5.99 -7.82 0.49
CA ILE A 33 5.91 -6.98 -0.72
C ILE A 33 6.90 -5.81 -0.63
N ASN A 34 7.04 -5.19 0.53
CA ASN A 34 8.01 -4.11 0.75
C ASN A 34 9.44 -4.57 0.46
N ASN A 35 9.81 -5.77 0.88
CA ASN A 35 11.12 -6.33 0.60
C ASN A 35 11.26 -6.71 -0.88
N PHE A 36 10.22 -7.31 -1.45
CA PHE A 36 10.23 -7.75 -2.84
C PHE A 36 10.45 -6.58 -3.82
N HIS A 37 9.72 -5.47 -3.68
CA HIS A 37 9.88 -4.33 -4.61
C HIS A 37 11.24 -3.63 -4.52
N GLN A 38 11.97 -3.80 -3.41
CA GLN A 38 13.31 -3.26 -3.24
C GLN A 38 14.38 -4.08 -3.97
N ILE A 39 14.19 -5.41 -4.05
CA ILE A 39 15.18 -6.32 -4.64
C ILE A 39 14.87 -6.70 -6.09
N ILE A 40 13.66 -6.39 -6.58
CA ILE A 40 13.18 -6.90 -7.88
C ILE A 40 14.02 -6.43 -9.07
N GLU A 41 14.61 -5.22 -9.02
CA GLU A 41 15.50 -4.70 -10.06
C GLU A 41 16.84 -5.46 -10.11
N ASP A 42 17.40 -5.78 -8.95
CA ASP A 42 18.61 -6.60 -8.84
C ASP A 42 18.34 -8.02 -9.33
N VAL A 43 17.18 -8.59 -8.95
CA VAL A 43 16.74 -9.91 -9.42
C VAL A 43 16.58 -9.91 -10.93
N HIS A 44 15.90 -8.92 -11.51
CA HIS A 44 15.72 -8.82 -12.96
C HIS A 44 17.06 -8.69 -13.68
N SER A 45 17.96 -7.85 -13.18
CA SER A 45 19.32 -7.71 -13.72
C SER A 45 20.08 -9.03 -13.73
N ALA A 46 20.00 -9.82 -12.65
CA ALA A 46 20.60 -11.15 -12.58
C ALA A 46 19.95 -12.14 -13.56
N LEU A 47 18.62 -12.09 -13.73
CA LEU A 47 17.91 -12.94 -14.69
C LEU A 47 18.33 -12.64 -16.13
N ILE A 48 18.45 -11.35 -16.50
CA ILE A 48 18.92 -10.93 -17.83
C ILE A 48 20.33 -11.48 -18.11
N GLN A 49 21.26 -11.38 -17.14
CA GLN A 49 22.63 -11.87 -17.28
C GLN A 49 22.71 -13.38 -17.58
N HIS A 50 21.71 -14.16 -17.16
CA HIS A 50 21.66 -15.61 -17.34
C HIS A 50 20.70 -16.06 -18.45
N SER A 51 19.98 -15.13 -19.07
CA SER A 51 18.89 -15.42 -20.01
C SER A 51 19.35 -16.16 -21.27
N ASP A 52 20.54 -15.87 -21.78
CA ASP A 52 21.09 -16.51 -22.99
C ASP A 52 21.34 -18.02 -22.83
N ASN A 53 21.62 -18.47 -21.60
CA ASN A 53 22.02 -19.85 -21.30
C ASN A 53 20.99 -20.61 -20.47
N ASN A 54 19.92 -19.96 -20.02
CA ASN A 54 18.90 -20.56 -19.18
C ASN A 54 17.50 -20.10 -19.63
N PRO A 55 16.73 -20.99 -20.31
CA PRO A 55 15.37 -20.68 -20.76
C PRO A 55 14.41 -20.24 -19.65
N ILE A 56 14.61 -20.74 -18.42
CA ILE A 56 13.80 -20.33 -17.27
C ILE A 56 14.16 -18.90 -16.86
N ALA A 57 15.45 -18.56 -16.83
CA ALA A 57 15.89 -17.20 -16.51
C ALA A 57 15.36 -16.20 -17.55
N LYS A 58 15.39 -16.57 -18.83
CA LYS A 58 14.79 -15.78 -19.91
C LYS A 58 13.29 -15.59 -19.72
N PHE A 59 12.55 -16.68 -19.52
CA PHE A 59 11.10 -16.60 -19.28
C PHE A 59 10.74 -15.69 -18.09
N LEU A 60 11.50 -15.80 -16.99
CA LEU A 60 11.27 -14.97 -15.81
C LEU A 60 11.62 -13.50 -16.06
N ALA A 61 12.74 -13.21 -16.75
CA ALA A 61 13.09 -11.84 -17.13
C ALA A 61 12.00 -11.22 -18.03
N ASP A 62 11.55 -11.97 -19.04
CA ASP A 62 10.49 -11.53 -19.95
C ASP A 62 9.15 -11.30 -19.22
N SER A 63 8.93 -11.95 -18.08
CA SER A 63 7.73 -11.77 -17.24
C SER A 63 7.83 -10.58 -16.29
N LEU A 64 9.02 -10.01 -16.07
CA LEU A 64 9.22 -8.80 -15.27
C LEU A 64 9.14 -7.57 -16.18
N ASP A 65 8.01 -7.43 -16.86
CA ASP A 65 7.72 -6.31 -17.74
C ASP A 65 7.26 -5.06 -16.96
N THR A 66 7.09 -3.96 -17.68
CA THR A 66 6.68 -2.67 -17.09
C THR A 66 5.39 -2.79 -16.28
N GLU A 67 4.42 -3.57 -16.74
CA GLU A 67 3.14 -3.79 -16.04
C GLU A 67 3.37 -4.49 -14.70
N PHE A 68 4.21 -5.53 -14.67
CA PHE A 68 4.59 -6.20 -13.43
C PHE A 68 5.23 -5.24 -12.41
N TYR A 69 6.11 -4.35 -12.89
CA TYR A 69 6.71 -3.33 -12.02
C TYR A 69 5.68 -2.35 -11.49
N ILE A 70 4.81 -1.81 -12.35
CA ILE A 70 3.71 -0.91 -11.94
C ILE A 70 2.88 -1.57 -10.84
N PHE A 71 2.42 -2.79 -11.08
CA PHE A 71 1.60 -3.55 -10.13
C PHE A 71 2.33 -3.76 -8.80
N THR A 72 3.61 -4.15 -8.85
CA THR A 72 4.40 -4.41 -7.64
C THR A 72 4.62 -3.15 -6.80
N LYS A 73 4.88 -1.99 -7.45
CA LYS A 73 5.05 -0.71 -6.74
C LYS A 73 3.72 -0.21 -6.18
N PHE A 74 2.63 -0.35 -6.92
CA PHE A 74 1.27 -0.08 -6.43
C PHE A 74 0.94 -0.92 -5.18
N LEU A 75 1.23 -2.23 -5.22
CA LEU A 75 1.01 -3.14 -4.08
C LEU A 75 1.83 -2.71 -2.85
N ALA A 76 3.07 -2.27 -3.05
CA ALA A 76 3.91 -1.79 -1.97
C ALA A 76 3.31 -0.55 -1.29
N ASP A 77 2.85 0.42 -2.09
CA ASP A 77 2.25 1.65 -1.57
C ASP A 77 0.95 1.36 -0.79
N ILE A 78 0.01 0.59 -1.37
CA ILE A 78 -1.28 0.34 -0.71
C ILE A 78 -1.13 -0.51 0.56
N LEU A 79 -0.26 -1.52 0.55
CA LEU A 79 0.01 -2.33 1.73
C LEU A 79 0.78 -1.55 2.79
N GLY A 80 1.62 -0.59 2.39
CA GLY A 80 2.25 0.38 3.30
C GLY A 80 1.21 1.17 4.08
N THR A 81 0.22 1.74 3.38
CA THR A 81 -0.89 2.49 3.99
C THR A 81 -1.74 1.61 4.92
N ILE A 82 -2.08 0.40 4.49
CA ILE A 82 -2.84 -0.57 5.32
C ILE A 82 -2.03 -0.97 6.56
N SER A 83 -0.72 -1.20 6.43
CA SER A 83 0.16 -1.52 7.54
C SER A 83 0.20 -0.39 8.57
N SER A 84 0.30 0.86 8.12
CA SER A 84 0.24 2.04 9.00
C SER A 84 -1.08 2.10 9.77
N MET A 85 -2.20 1.86 9.09
CA MET A 85 -3.52 1.76 9.73
C MET A 85 -3.54 0.69 10.82
N ILE A 86 -3.10 -0.52 10.51
CA ILE A 86 -3.10 -1.63 11.48
C ILE A 86 -2.25 -1.31 12.70
N LYS A 87 -1.06 -0.72 12.51
CA LYS A 87 -0.16 -0.35 13.62
C LYS A 87 -0.79 0.65 14.58
N ILE A 88 -1.60 1.59 14.07
CA ILE A 88 -2.37 2.52 14.91
C ILE A 88 -3.30 1.74 15.85
N PHE A 89 -4.07 0.79 15.31
CA PHE A 89 -4.98 -0.08 16.08
C PHE A 89 -4.27 -1.13 16.95
N GLN A 90 -2.95 -1.27 16.82
CA GLN A 90 -2.10 -2.11 17.67
C GLN A 90 -1.37 -1.31 18.76
N SER A 91 -1.47 0.01 18.77
CA SER A 91 -0.76 0.83 19.74
C SER A 91 -1.36 0.68 21.15
N ASP A 92 -0.50 0.70 22.17
CA ASP A 92 -0.84 0.32 23.55
C ASP A 92 -1.99 1.13 24.17
N TYR A 93 -2.27 2.33 23.66
CA TYR A 93 -3.33 3.21 24.14
C TYR A 93 -3.97 3.98 22.97
N VAL A 94 -5.10 3.48 22.46
CA VAL A 94 -5.88 4.16 21.42
C VAL A 94 -7.21 4.64 22.00
N THR A 95 -7.45 5.94 21.98
CA THR A 95 -8.76 6.52 22.27
C THR A 95 -9.63 6.55 21.01
N LEU A 96 -10.96 6.55 21.19
CA LEU A 96 -11.89 6.65 20.07
C LEU A 96 -11.75 7.96 19.27
N SER A 97 -11.42 9.08 19.95
CA SER A 97 -11.18 10.36 19.26
C SER A 97 -9.95 10.32 18.38
N GLU A 98 -8.85 9.71 18.86
CA GLU A 98 -7.62 9.54 18.09
C GLU A 98 -7.85 8.61 16.90
N THR A 99 -8.54 7.49 17.14
CA THR A 99 -8.95 6.55 16.08
C THR A 99 -9.68 7.25 14.95
N ARG A 100 -10.65 8.09 15.28
CA ARG A 100 -11.44 8.81 14.26
C ARG A 100 -10.56 9.72 13.42
N HIS A 101 -9.65 10.46 14.05
CA HIS A 101 -8.73 11.34 13.35
C HIS A 101 -7.80 10.56 12.42
N GLN A 102 -7.20 9.47 12.93
CA GLN A 102 -6.32 8.60 12.16
C GLN A 102 -7.02 7.96 10.96
N LEU A 103 -8.25 7.47 11.14
CA LEU A 103 -9.07 6.95 10.05
C LEU A 103 -9.35 8.01 8.97
N SER A 104 -9.65 9.24 9.36
CA SER A 104 -9.84 10.34 8.41
C SER A 104 -8.57 10.59 7.60
N MET A 105 -7.40 10.66 8.25
CA MET A 105 -6.13 10.82 7.53
C MET A 105 -5.86 9.67 6.56
N ILE A 106 -6.10 8.42 6.97
CA ILE A 106 -5.90 7.25 6.09
C ILE A 106 -6.84 7.30 4.88
N ILE A 107 -8.10 7.69 5.08
CA ILE A 107 -9.06 7.86 3.98
C ILE A 107 -8.59 8.95 3.02
N GLU A 108 -8.11 10.08 3.54
CA GLU A 108 -7.55 11.16 2.73
C GLU A 108 -6.31 10.69 1.95
N THR A 109 -5.40 9.94 2.59
CA THR A 109 -4.24 9.34 1.93
C THR A 109 -4.66 8.37 0.81
N ILE A 110 -5.59 7.43 1.09
CA ILE A 110 -6.05 6.49 0.07
C ILE A 110 -6.70 7.22 -1.10
N THR A 111 -7.49 8.25 -0.80
CA THR A 111 -8.18 9.05 -1.82
C THR A 111 -7.16 9.79 -2.68
N SER A 112 -6.23 10.53 -2.05
CA SER A 112 -5.17 11.26 -2.75
C SER A 112 -4.28 10.35 -3.59
N ASP A 113 -3.85 9.22 -3.04
CA ASP A 113 -2.77 8.42 -3.63
C ASP A 113 -3.28 7.41 -4.64
N PHE A 114 -4.53 6.94 -4.55
CA PHE A 114 -4.99 5.82 -5.37
C PHE A 114 -6.32 6.04 -6.09
N ILE A 115 -7.18 6.95 -5.62
CA ILE A 115 -8.53 7.15 -6.21
C ILE A 115 -8.63 8.46 -6.98
N GLY A 116 -7.98 9.52 -6.49
CA GLY A 116 -8.22 10.88 -6.94
C GLY A 116 -9.57 11.42 -6.46
N THR A 117 -9.95 12.56 -7.02
CA THR A 117 -11.23 13.23 -6.83
C THR A 117 -11.81 13.61 -8.19
N GLU A 118 -13.04 14.11 -8.22
CA GLU A 118 -13.66 14.62 -9.47
C GLU A 118 -12.81 15.70 -10.19
N PHE A 119 -11.93 16.40 -9.46
CA PHE A 119 -11.13 17.50 -9.99
C PHE A 119 -9.65 17.17 -10.17
N PHE A 120 -9.17 16.08 -9.56
CA PHE A 120 -7.74 15.75 -9.50
C PHE A 120 -7.56 14.25 -9.66
N GLU A 121 -6.72 13.85 -10.61
CA GLU A 121 -6.22 12.48 -10.70
C GLU A 121 -5.46 12.07 -9.44
N PRO A 122 -5.40 10.77 -9.11
CA PRO A 122 -4.56 10.29 -8.02
C PRO A 122 -3.10 10.67 -8.25
N TYR A 123 -2.40 10.98 -7.16
CA TYR A 123 -0.97 11.33 -7.21
C TYR A 123 -0.07 10.11 -7.38
N TYR A 124 -0.64 8.91 -7.22
CA TYR A 124 0.04 7.63 -7.12
C TYR A 124 0.98 7.59 -5.91
N GLY A 125 0.92 6.52 -5.11
CA GLY A 125 1.75 6.41 -3.92
C GLY A 125 3.25 6.61 -4.19
N ASN A 126 4.03 6.81 -3.14
CA ASN A 126 5.44 7.22 -3.25
C ASN A 126 6.28 6.31 -4.17
N HIS A 127 6.12 4.99 -4.07
CA HIS A 127 6.90 4.04 -4.85
C HIS A 127 6.48 4.03 -6.32
N LEU A 128 5.18 3.98 -6.60
CA LEU A 128 4.65 4.00 -7.95
C LEU A 128 4.93 5.33 -8.65
N SER A 129 4.65 6.46 -8.00
CA SER A 129 4.91 7.79 -8.55
C SER A 129 6.38 7.99 -8.87
N LYS A 130 7.29 7.56 -7.99
CA LYS A 130 8.72 7.60 -8.26
C LYS A 130 9.10 6.75 -9.47
N PHE A 131 8.62 5.50 -9.54
CA PHE A 131 8.90 4.59 -10.65
C PHE A 131 8.41 5.16 -11.98
N MET A 132 7.19 5.71 -12.01
CA MET A 132 6.63 6.34 -13.21
C MET A 132 7.47 7.53 -13.66
N ASN A 133 7.88 8.41 -12.73
CA ASN A 133 8.72 9.56 -13.04
C ASN A 133 10.10 9.16 -13.59
N GLU A 134 10.75 8.16 -12.98
CA GLU A 134 12.07 7.67 -13.41
C GLU A 134 12.04 6.99 -14.79
N ASN A 135 10.90 6.38 -15.14
CA ASN A 135 10.71 5.68 -16.41
C ASN A 135 9.91 6.48 -17.44
N LEU A 136 9.64 7.76 -17.18
CA LEU A 136 8.87 8.66 -18.06
C LEU A 136 7.48 8.11 -18.44
N LEU A 137 6.85 7.39 -17.51
CA LEU A 137 5.51 6.84 -17.65
C LEU A 137 4.44 7.87 -17.26
N THR A 138 3.28 7.73 -17.87
CA THR A 138 2.10 8.57 -17.67
C THR A 138 0.91 7.71 -17.23
N SER A 139 -0.22 8.35 -16.88
CA SER A 139 -1.42 7.62 -16.47
C SER A 139 -1.98 6.69 -17.57
N SER A 140 -1.69 6.94 -18.85
CA SER A 140 -2.08 6.04 -19.94
C SER A 140 -1.26 4.76 -20.02
N ASP A 141 -0.13 4.68 -19.30
CA ASP A 141 0.72 3.49 -19.23
C ASP A 141 0.32 2.56 -18.07
N LEU A 142 -0.64 2.98 -17.24
CA LEU A 142 -1.20 2.15 -16.19
C LEU A 142 -2.12 1.08 -16.82
N PRO A 143 -2.20 -0.13 -16.24
CA PRO A 143 -3.11 -1.17 -16.70
C PRO A 143 -4.55 -0.65 -16.76
N GLU A 144 -5.23 -0.85 -17.89
CA GLU A 144 -6.66 -0.56 -18.03
C GLU A 144 -7.49 -1.60 -17.26
N ASP A 145 -8.65 -1.17 -16.74
CA ASP A 145 -9.65 -2.03 -16.05
C ASP A 145 -10.23 -3.15 -16.95
#